data_AF-A0AAD9J7I2-F1
#
_entry.id   AF-A0AAD9J7I2-F1
#
_cell.length_a   1.000
_cell.length_b   1.000
_cell.length_c   1.000
_cell.angle_alpha   90.00
_cell.angle_beta   90.00
_cell.angle_gamma   90.00
#
_symmetry.space_group_name_H-M   'P 1'
#
loop_
_entity.id
_entity.type
_entity.pdbx_description
1 polymer ?
#
loop_
_entity_poly.entity_id
_entity_poly.type
_entity_poly.pdbx_seq_one_letter_code
_entity_poly.pdbx_strand_id
1 'polypeptide(L)'
;MTEFLLQGGDERWLRGLEHVPQKLRDFYEINKILAHRPWLLDKSHIEKLTRGTENWSLSELMHAIALLAHFHALASFVYGCGVNAEIDQEEGHTYRMPSVTENGASTDVSGPTTPNSVMPPASKQPSVQADLLRYVQDPDFMYEDFARRGQPNKFPCFRAQDYSWEEQGFSLANRLYTDIGTYLDEKFRVAYDLTYNTMGHCTDVDTTSFRRAIWNYIHSMFGIRHDDYDYNEVNQLMERSLKAYIKTVTCFPERVTKHDYDSFMKEFKHSEKVHVNLMLLEAKMQAELLYALRAIMKYMT
;
A
#
# COMPACT_ATOMS: atom_id res chain seq x y z
N MET A 1 15.93 0.70 -6.81
CA MET A 1 17.40 0.90 -6.64
C MET A 1 17.97 1.74 -7.78
N THR A 2 17.52 1.54 -9.03
CA THR A 2 17.98 2.26 -10.22
C THR A 2 17.87 3.79 -10.11
N GLU A 3 16.69 4.32 -9.77
CA GLU A 3 16.49 5.79 -9.70
C GLU A 3 17.40 6.46 -8.66
N PHE A 4 17.60 5.83 -7.51
CA PHE A 4 18.48 6.35 -6.46
C PHE A 4 19.92 6.53 -6.97
N LEU A 5 20.45 5.56 -7.72
CA LEU A 5 21.79 5.64 -8.30
C LEU A 5 21.86 6.67 -9.44
N LEU A 6 20.82 6.73 -10.30
CA LEU A 6 20.74 7.70 -11.39
C LEU A 6 20.78 9.15 -10.89
N GLN A 7 20.19 9.42 -9.73
CA GLN A 7 20.22 10.73 -9.07
C GLN A 7 21.49 10.98 -8.24
N GLY A 8 22.52 10.11 -8.36
CA GLY A 8 23.80 10.28 -7.67
C GLY A 8 23.79 9.85 -6.19
N GLY A 9 22.84 9.00 -5.79
CA GLY A 9 22.79 8.41 -4.47
C GLY A 9 24.02 7.57 -4.14
N ASP A 10 24.44 7.59 -2.87
CA ASP A 10 25.60 6.83 -2.40
C ASP A 10 25.31 5.32 -2.42
N GLU A 11 25.99 4.60 -3.31
CA GLU A 11 25.86 3.15 -3.49
C GLU A 11 26.05 2.36 -2.18
N ARG A 12 26.79 2.89 -1.20
CA ARG A 12 26.97 2.24 0.09
C ARG A 12 25.64 2.05 0.82
N TRP A 13 24.66 2.94 0.62
CA TRP A 13 23.35 2.81 1.23
C TRP A 13 22.63 1.56 0.73
N LEU A 14 22.96 1.07 -0.47
CA LEU A 14 22.37 -0.14 -1.03
C LEU A 14 22.86 -1.43 -0.36
N ARG A 15 23.81 -1.33 0.58
CA ARG A 15 24.36 -2.47 1.32
C ARG A 15 23.56 -2.82 2.56
N GLY A 16 22.70 -1.93 3.04
CA GLY A 16 21.84 -2.14 4.21
C GLY A 16 21.59 -0.86 5.01
N LEU A 17 20.59 -0.89 5.91
CA LEU A 17 20.22 0.26 6.74
C LEU A 17 21.40 0.81 7.56
N GLU A 18 22.34 -0.04 7.98
CA GLU A 18 23.52 0.35 8.74
C GLU A 18 24.45 1.32 7.99
N HIS A 19 24.33 1.40 6.67
CA HIS A 19 25.07 2.33 5.82
C HIS A 19 24.32 3.65 5.54
N VAL A 20 23.03 3.71 5.87
CA VAL A 20 22.18 4.90 5.67
C VAL A 20 22.40 5.91 6.81
N PRO A 21 22.45 7.24 6.57
CA PRO A 21 22.65 8.25 7.61
C PRO A 21 21.72 8.10 8.82
N GLN A 22 22.23 8.44 10.00
CA GLN A 22 21.48 8.30 11.26
C GLN A 22 20.13 9.03 11.23
N LYS A 23 20.08 10.24 10.67
CA LYS A 23 18.84 11.02 10.50
C LYS A 23 17.73 10.23 9.81
N LEU A 24 18.05 9.47 8.76
CA LEU A 24 17.09 8.62 8.04
C LEU A 24 16.77 7.32 8.79
N ARG A 25 17.74 6.74 9.50
CA ARG A 25 17.50 5.55 10.34
C ARG A 25 16.57 5.84 11.50
N ASP A 26 16.68 7.00 12.14
CA ASP A 26 15.82 7.39 13.26
C ASP A 26 14.36 7.47 12.83
N PHE A 27 14.10 7.76 11.55
CA PHE A 27 12.78 7.81 10.97
C PHE A 27 12.12 6.41 10.80
N TYR A 28 12.89 5.33 10.95
CA TYR A 28 12.41 3.96 10.78
C TYR A 28 11.27 3.59 11.75
N GLU A 29 11.30 4.11 12.98
CA GLU A 29 10.24 3.83 13.96
C GLU A 29 8.87 4.33 13.47
N ILE A 30 8.82 5.52 12.87
CA ILE A 30 7.60 6.05 12.27
C ILE A 30 7.22 5.21 11.04
N ASN A 31 8.19 4.81 10.23
CA ASN A 31 7.96 3.97 9.06
C ASN A 31 7.18 2.69 9.38
N LYS A 32 7.70 1.87 10.30
CA LYS A 32 7.03 0.61 10.66
C LYS A 32 5.67 0.84 11.31
N ILE A 33 5.52 1.90 12.12
CA ILE A 33 4.25 2.24 12.77
C ILE A 33 3.21 2.61 11.73
N LEU A 34 3.53 3.50 10.78
CA LEU A 34 2.60 3.92 9.74
C LEU A 34 2.18 2.75 8.84
N ALA A 35 3.14 1.92 8.42
CA ALA A 35 2.88 0.80 7.52
C ALA A 35 1.90 -0.24 8.08
N HIS A 36 1.92 -0.46 9.40
CA HIS A 36 1.26 -1.62 10.01
C HIS A 36 0.26 -1.27 11.11
N ARG A 37 0.54 -0.29 11.97
CA ARG A 37 -0.25 0.03 13.16
C ARG A 37 -0.26 1.54 13.43
N PRO A 38 -0.79 2.37 12.51
CA PRO A 38 -0.66 3.83 12.57
C PRO A 38 -1.28 4.46 13.82
N TRP A 39 -2.22 3.77 14.47
CA TRP A 39 -2.80 4.20 15.75
C TRP A 39 -1.83 4.24 16.94
N LEU A 40 -0.64 3.62 16.82
CA LEU A 40 0.42 3.70 17.82
C LEU A 40 1.24 4.99 17.73
N LEU A 41 1.11 5.75 16.65
CA LEU A 41 1.87 6.99 16.46
C LEU A 41 1.37 8.08 17.42
N ASP A 42 2.31 8.69 18.15
CA ASP A 42 2.02 9.75 19.11
C ASP A 42 3.05 10.89 19.05
N LYS A 43 2.83 11.93 19.85
CA LYS A 43 3.70 13.12 19.88
C LYS A 43 5.15 12.82 20.30
N SER A 44 5.39 11.76 21.07
CA SER A 44 6.74 11.42 21.53
C SER A 44 7.62 10.91 20.38
N HIS A 45 7.01 10.28 19.38
CA HIS A 45 7.70 9.87 18.15
C HIS A 45 8.12 11.09 17.34
N ILE A 46 7.27 12.11 17.24
CA ILE A 46 7.58 13.38 16.57
C ILE A 46 8.72 14.10 17.32
N GLU A 47 8.61 14.18 18.64
CA GLU A 47 9.60 14.84 19.50
C GLU A 47 11.00 14.23 19.39
N LYS A 48 11.11 12.90 19.28
CA LYS A 48 12.40 12.22 19.11
C LYS A 48 13.11 12.61 17.80
N LEU A 49 12.38 12.94 16.75
CA LEU A 49 12.95 13.30 15.45
C LEU A 49 13.27 14.79 15.32
N THR A 50 12.55 15.64 16.05
CA THR A 50 12.68 17.10 15.95
C THR A 50 13.65 17.68 16.97
N ARG A 51 14.11 16.90 17.96
CA ARG A 51 15.11 17.31 18.96
C ARG A 51 16.48 16.68 18.66
N GLY A 52 17.56 17.45 18.76
CA GLY A 52 18.93 16.96 18.60
C GLY A 52 19.78 17.83 17.66
N THR A 53 20.97 17.34 17.30
CA THR A 53 21.94 18.05 16.45
C THR A 53 21.70 17.83 14.94
N GLU A 54 21.16 16.66 14.56
CA GLU A 54 20.82 16.29 13.16
C GLU A 54 19.30 16.04 13.05
N ASN A 55 18.51 17.03 13.46
CA ASN A 55 17.07 16.88 13.60
C ASN A 55 16.32 17.06 12.26
N TRP A 56 15.11 16.52 12.23
CA TRP A 56 14.12 16.79 11.20
C TRP A 56 13.40 18.10 11.53
N SER A 57 13.32 19.00 10.55
CA SER A 57 12.32 20.06 10.59
C SER A 57 10.92 19.45 10.39
N LEU A 58 9.87 20.12 10.87
CA LEU A 58 8.50 19.65 10.64
C LEU A 58 8.12 19.61 9.15
N SER A 59 8.76 20.44 8.31
CA SER A 59 8.56 20.46 6.86
C SER A 59 9.17 19.23 6.18
N GLU A 60 10.43 18.92 6.49
CA GLU A 60 11.08 17.69 6.02
C GLU A 60 10.32 16.45 6.50
N LEU A 61 9.85 16.47 7.76
CA LEU A 61 9.11 15.36 8.34
C LEU A 61 7.77 15.13 7.64
N MET A 62 7.02 16.20 7.35
CA MET A 62 5.77 16.11 6.58
C MET A 62 6.02 15.53 5.19
N HIS A 63 7.04 16.02 4.49
CA HIS A 63 7.42 15.49 3.18
C HIS A 63 7.74 13.99 3.27
N ALA A 64 8.60 13.58 4.21
CA ALA A 64 9.01 12.19 4.37
C ALA A 64 7.84 11.26 4.74
N ILE A 65 6.91 11.72 5.59
CA ILE A 65 5.68 10.98 5.92
C ILE A 65 4.78 10.83 4.70
N ALA A 66 4.63 11.87 3.87
CA ALA A 66 3.85 11.78 2.64
C ALA A 66 4.44 10.74 1.67
N LEU A 67 5.77 10.68 1.54
CA LEU A 67 6.45 9.65 0.76
C LEU A 67 6.21 8.24 1.30
N LEU A 68 6.35 8.03 2.62
CA LEU A 68 6.10 6.72 3.23
C LEU A 68 4.67 6.25 2.99
N ALA A 69 3.69 7.08 3.36
CA ALA A 69 2.27 6.74 3.19
C ALA A 69 1.94 6.46 1.71
N HIS A 70 2.55 7.21 0.78
CA HIS A 70 2.42 6.96 -0.65
C HIS A 70 2.94 5.58 -1.04
N PHE A 71 4.16 5.22 -0.64
CA PHE A 71 4.77 3.93 -1.02
C PHE A 71 4.14 2.73 -0.29
N HIS A 72 3.65 2.88 0.94
CA HIS A 72 2.88 1.85 1.64
C HIS A 72 1.56 1.53 0.92
N ALA A 73 0.86 2.59 0.52
CA ALA A 73 -0.35 2.47 -0.26
C ALA A 73 -0.04 1.86 -1.64
N LEU A 74 0.99 2.36 -2.33
CA LEU A 74 1.38 1.89 -3.66
C LEU A 74 1.78 0.41 -3.66
N ALA A 75 2.48 -0.06 -2.62
CA ALA A 75 2.75 -1.49 -2.46
C ALA A 75 1.46 -2.31 -2.43
N SER A 76 0.45 -1.83 -1.71
CA SER A 76 -0.88 -2.46 -1.65
C SER A 76 -1.53 -2.51 -3.04
N PHE A 77 -1.43 -1.42 -3.82
CA PHE A 77 -1.92 -1.38 -5.19
C PHE A 77 -1.17 -2.34 -6.13
N VAL A 78 0.16 -2.39 -6.05
CA VAL A 78 1.01 -3.28 -6.87
C VAL A 78 0.64 -4.74 -6.65
N TYR A 79 0.56 -5.18 -5.39
CA TYR A 79 0.15 -6.55 -5.07
C TYR A 79 -1.31 -6.84 -5.42
N GLY A 80 -2.22 -5.90 -5.12
CA GLY A 80 -3.65 -6.07 -5.42
C GLY A 80 -3.97 -6.14 -6.92
N CYS A 81 -3.27 -5.37 -7.73
CA CYS A 81 -3.42 -5.38 -9.19
C CYS A 81 -2.55 -6.45 -9.89
N GLY A 82 -1.65 -7.12 -9.15
CA GLY A 82 -0.69 -8.06 -9.73
C GLY A 82 0.26 -7.40 -10.74
N VAL A 83 0.69 -6.16 -10.45
CA VAL A 83 1.65 -5.43 -11.28
C VAL A 83 2.99 -6.16 -11.21
N ASN A 84 3.57 -6.45 -12.37
CA ASN A 84 4.78 -7.23 -12.46
C ASN A 84 6.01 -6.35 -12.72
N ALA A 85 7.19 -6.88 -12.37
CA ALA A 85 8.47 -6.29 -12.72
C ALA A 85 8.60 -6.09 -14.25
N GLU A 86 9.33 -5.04 -14.63
CA GLU A 86 9.61 -4.74 -16.04
C GLU A 86 10.41 -5.89 -16.69
N ILE A 87 10.22 -6.07 -17.99
CA ILE A 87 10.80 -7.18 -18.78
C ILE A 87 12.33 -7.24 -18.65
N ASP A 88 12.97 -6.09 -18.47
CA ASP A 88 14.43 -5.94 -18.37
C ASP A 88 14.98 -6.18 -16.95
N GLN A 89 14.13 -6.38 -15.94
CA GLN A 89 14.54 -6.91 -14.64
C GLN A 89 14.69 -8.44 -14.70
N GLU A 90 15.57 -9.02 -13.89
CA GLU A 90 15.85 -10.48 -13.90
C GLU A 90 14.60 -11.36 -13.66
N GLU A 91 13.48 -10.80 -13.17
CA GLU A 91 12.17 -11.44 -13.00
C GLU A 91 11.08 -10.89 -13.97
N GLY A 92 11.48 -10.22 -15.03
CA GLY A 92 10.60 -9.64 -16.04
C GLY A 92 9.82 -10.68 -16.86
N HIS A 93 8.62 -10.32 -17.30
CA HIS A 93 7.78 -11.21 -18.10
C HIS A 93 8.34 -11.41 -19.51
N THR A 94 8.70 -12.64 -19.87
CA THR A 94 8.94 -13.01 -21.27
C THR A 94 7.61 -13.31 -21.96
N TYR A 95 7.39 -12.76 -23.15
CA TYR A 95 6.29 -13.17 -24.02
C TYR A 95 6.50 -14.63 -24.42
N ARG A 96 5.83 -15.57 -23.75
CA ARG A 96 5.69 -16.94 -24.26
C ARG A 96 4.68 -16.88 -25.40
N MET A 97 5.17 -16.99 -26.65
CA MET A 97 4.29 -17.32 -27.76
C MET A 97 3.49 -18.58 -27.38
N PRO A 98 2.16 -18.60 -27.59
CA PRO A 98 1.44 -19.86 -27.54
C PRO A 98 2.11 -20.77 -28.57
N SER A 99 2.70 -21.87 -28.10
CA SER A 99 3.10 -22.95 -28.98
C SER A 99 1.87 -23.31 -29.80
N VAL A 100 1.94 -23.09 -31.11
CA VAL A 100 0.94 -23.51 -32.07
C VAL A 100 0.78 -25.02 -31.91
N THR A 101 -0.19 -25.44 -31.11
CA THR A 101 -0.70 -26.81 -31.17
C THR A 101 -1.66 -26.85 -32.36
N GLU A 102 -1.08 -26.88 -33.56
CA GLU A 102 -1.76 -27.43 -34.72
C GLU A 102 -1.74 -28.95 -34.58
N ASN A 103 -2.92 -29.52 -34.33
CA ASN A 103 -3.17 -30.93 -34.54
C ASN A 103 -3.03 -31.24 -36.04
N GLY A 104 -2.13 -32.17 -36.40
CA GLY A 104 -2.27 -32.86 -37.68
C GLY A 104 -0.99 -33.45 -38.30
N ALA A 105 -0.89 -34.77 -38.20
CA ALA A 105 -0.20 -35.70 -39.10
C ALA A 105 1.30 -36.01 -38.92
N SER A 106 1.53 -37.31 -38.82
CA SER A 106 2.75 -38.08 -38.65
C SER A 106 3.68 -38.06 -39.86
N THR A 107 5.00 -38.13 -39.64
CA THR A 107 5.92 -39.08 -40.30
C THR A 107 7.30 -39.12 -39.62
N ASP A 108 7.81 -40.34 -39.41
CA ASP A 108 9.17 -40.68 -39.01
C ASP A 108 10.23 -40.22 -40.01
N VAL A 109 11.36 -39.64 -39.55
CA VAL A 109 12.72 -39.90 -40.08
C VAL A 109 13.78 -39.62 -39.00
N SER A 110 14.70 -40.57 -38.82
CA SER A 110 15.80 -40.59 -37.86
C SER A 110 17.13 -39.98 -38.35
N GLY A 111 17.81 -39.21 -37.47
CA GLY A 111 19.28 -38.96 -37.39
C GLY A 111 19.80 -37.57 -37.84
N PRO A 112 21.00 -37.09 -37.42
CA PRO A 112 21.92 -37.54 -36.37
C PRO A 112 22.21 -36.47 -35.27
N THR A 113 22.78 -36.95 -34.16
CA THR A 113 23.10 -36.25 -32.91
C THR A 113 24.29 -35.27 -33.03
N THR A 114 24.13 -34.04 -32.53
CA THR A 114 25.23 -33.10 -32.21
C THR A 114 25.16 -32.67 -30.73
N PRO A 115 26.30 -32.36 -30.09
CA PRO A 115 26.48 -32.55 -28.65
C PRO A 115 25.97 -31.37 -27.82
N ASN A 116 25.35 -31.71 -26.67
CA ASN A 116 24.91 -30.80 -25.63
C ASN A 116 26.03 -29.84 -25.20
N SER A 117 25.82 -28.54 -25.44
CA SER A 117 26.52 -27.47 -24.73
C SER A 117 26.00 -27.45 -23.29
N VAL A 118 26.83 -27.91 -22.35
CA VAL A 118 26.55 -27.82 -20.92
C VAL A 118 26.75 -26.35 -20.52
N MET A 119 25.66 -25.61 -20.32
CA MET A 119 25.71 -24.33 -19.62
C MET A 119 26.18 -24.56 -18.17
N PRO A 120 27.07 -23.70 -17.63
CA PRO A 120 27.47 -23.80 -16.24
C PRO A 120 26.27 -23.52 -15.31
N PRO A 121 26.26 -24.10 -14.10
CA PRO A 121 25.16 -23.88 -13.17
C PRO A 121 25.09 -22.42 -12.76
N ALA A 122 23.94 -21.79 -12.99
CA ALA A 122 23.64 -20.45 -12.52
C ALA A 122 23.95 -20.35 -11.02
N SER A 123 24.84 -19.43 -10.66
CA SER A 123 25.09 -19.06 -9.27
C SER A 123 23.76 -18.70 -8.63
N LYS A 124 23.41 -19.37 -7.53
CA LYS A 124 22.23 -19.03 -6.72
C LYS A 124 22.39 -17.61 -6.18
N GLN A 125 21.86 -16.63 -6.92
CA GLN A 125 21.67 -15.29 -6.38
C GLN A 125 20.64 -15.37 -5.22
N PRO A 126 20.82 -14.59 -4.15
CA PRO A 126 19.83 -14.52 -3.07
C PRO A 126 18.49 -14.02 -3.63
N SER A 127 17.37 -14.57 -3.11
CA SER A 127 16.03 -14.13 -3.50
C SER A 127 15.82 -12.66 -3.13
N VAL A 128 15.12 -11.88 -3.96
CA VAL A 128 14.79 -10.45 -3.74
C VAL A 128 14.27 -10.16 -2.31
N GLN A 129 13.50 -11.09 -1.74
CA GLN A 129 13.01 -10.98 -0.36
C GLN A 129 14.14 -10.92 0.68
N ALA A 130 15.20 -11.72 0.50
CA ALA A 130 16.39 -11.69 1.37
C ALA A 130 17.17 -10.38 1.19
N ASP A 131 17.16 -9.81 -0.01
CA ASP A 131 17.82 -8.54 -0.30
C ASP A 131 17.07 -7.33 0.26
N LEU A 132 15.75 -7.39 0.41
CA LEU A 132 14.97 -6.32 1.04
C LEU A 132 15.06 -6.34 2.57
N LEU A 133 15.27 -7.51 3.19
CA LEU A 133 15.34 -7.65 4.65
C LEU A 133 16.48 -6.83 5.29
N ARG A 134 17.55 -6.51 4.54
CA ARG A 134 18.61 -5.60 5.02
C ARG A 134 18.13 -4.16 5.27
N TYR A 135 16.92 -3.82 4.80
CA TYR A 135 16.28 -2.53 5.02
C TYR A 135 15.13 -2.55 6.03
N VAL A 136 14.95 -3.66 6.75
CA VAL A 136 13.84 -3.84 7.69
C VAL A 136 14.40 -4.11 9.08
N GLN A 137 14.06 -3.26 10.05
CA GLN A 137 14.21 -3.54 11.48
C GLN A 137 12.89 -4.09 12.02
N ASP A 138 12.94 -5.08 12.91
CA ASP A 138 11.74 -5.70 13.51
C ASP A 138 10.76 -6.25 12.45
N PRO A 139 11.19 -7.24 11.63
CA PRO A 139 10.38 -7.80 10.53
C PRO A 139 9.09 -8.48 11.01
N ASP A 140 8.99 -8.80 12.31
CA ASP A 140 7.80 -9.39 12.93
C ASP A 140 6.76 -8.31 13.31
N PHE A 141 7.08 -7.02 13.21
CA PHE A 141 6.13 -5.93 13.40
C PHE A 141 5.14 -5.89 12.25
N MET A 142 4.01 -6.57 12.42
CA MET A 142 2.96 -6.67 11.40
C MET A 142 1.66 -5.99 11.85
N TYR A 143 0.71 -5.89 10.92
CA TYR A 143 -0.64 -5.46 11.24
C TYR A 143 -1.27 -6.38 12.28
N GLU A 144 -1.94 -5.77 13.25
CA GLU A 144 -2.81 -6.46 14.19
C GLU A 144 -4.20 -5.84 14.13
N ASP A 145 -5.25 -6.66 14.19
CA ASP A 145 -6.62 -6.17 14.23
C ASP A 145 -6.81 -5.13 15.34
N PHE A 146 -7.16 -3.90 14.93
CA PHE A 146 -7.42 -2.78 15.85
C PHE A 146 -8.48 -3.15 16.89
N ALA A 147 -9.56 -3.79 16.43
CA ALA A 147 -10.62 -4.32 17.28
C ALA A 147 -10.86 -5.79 16.94
N ARG A 148 -10.86 -6.66 17.98
CA ARG A 148 -11.15 -8.09 17.84
C ARG A 148 -12.53 -8.39 18.40
N ARG A 149 -13.32 -9.15 17.65
CA ARG A 149 -14.70 -9.50 18.05
C ARG A 149 -14.69 -10.19 19.42
N GLY A 150 -15.48 -9.67 20.35
CA GLY A 150 -15.64 -10.23 21.71
C GLY A 150 -14.51 -9.87 22.68
N GLN A 151 -13.56 -9.01 22.29
CA GLN A 151 -12.54 -8.47 23.19
C GLN A 151 -12.77 -6.96 23.38
N PRO A 152 -12.45 -6.41 24.57
CA PRO A 152 -12.44 -4.97 24.75
C PRO A 152 -11.39 -4.34 23.83
N ASN A 153 -11.71 -3.14 23.31
CA ASN A 153 -10.76 -2.40 22.50
C ASN A 153 -9.53 -2.04 23.34
N LYS A 154 -8.33 -2.42 22.86
CA LYS A 154 -7.06 -2.07 23.53
C LYS A 154 -6.75 -0.58 23.41
N PHE A 155 -7.20 0.05 22.33
CA PHE A 155 -6.93 1.44 21.99
C PHE A 155 -8.24 2.21 21.79
N PRO A 156 -8.29 3.50 22.12
CA PRO A 156 -9.46 4.33 21.83
C PRO A 156 -9.64 4.48 20.32
N CYS A 157 -10.89 4.42 19.85
CA CYS A 157 -11.21 4.72 18.46
C CYS A 157 -10.77 6.13 18.11
N PHE A 158 -10.24 6.30 16.90
CA PHE A 158 -10.06 7.61 16.29
C PHE A 158 -11.43 8.05 15.76
N ARG A 159 -12.02 9.09 16.33
CA ARG A 159 -13.29 9.65 15.84
C ARG A 159 -12.98 10.73 14.82
N ALA A 160 -13.57 10.64 13.64
CA ALA A 160 -13.36 11.62 12.57
C ALA A 160 -13.78 13.04 12.99
N GLN A 161 -14.73 13.16 13.93
CA GLN A 161 -15.16 14.44 14.51
C GLN A 161 -14.07 15.12 15.35
N ASP A 162 -13.17 14.35 15.96
CA ASP A 162 -12.09 14.90 16.79
C ASP A 162 -10.93 15.42 15.92
N TYR A 163 -10.75 14.80 14.74
CA TYR A 163 -9.72 15.16 13.77
C TYR A 163 -10.07 14.58 12.39
N SER A 164 -10.37 15.41 11.40
CA SER A 164 -10.64 14.99 10.02
C SER A 164 -9.64 15.59 9.04
N TRP A 165 -9.66 15.10 7.80
CA TRP A 165 -8.83 15.65 6.74
C TRP A 165 -9.28 17.08 6.42
N GLU A 166 -10.59 17.28 6.28
CA GLU A 166 -11.25 18.52 5.88
C GLU A 166 -11.05 19.63 6.92
N GLU A 167 -11.19 19.31 8.21
CA GLU A 167 -11.17 20.30 9.28
C GLU A 167 -9.75 20.66 9.73
N GLN A 168 -8.85 19.68 9.86
CA GLN A 168 -7.50 19.91 10.39
C GLN A 168 -6.38 19.39 9.51
N GLY A 169 -6.54 18.21 8.90
CA GLY A 169 -5.47 17.53 8.17
C GLY A 169 -4.92 18.34 6.98
N PHE A 170 -5.82 18.83 6.13
CA PHE A 170 -5.52 19.59 4.93
C PHE A 170 -4.70 20.84 5.23
N SER A 171 -5.20 21.67 6.14
CA SER A 171 -4.59 22.96 6.47
C SER A 171 -3.25 22.76 7.19
N LEU A 172 -3.15 21.75 8.06
CA LEU A 172 -1.90 21.40 8.72
C LEU A 172 -0.85 20.92 7.70
N ALA A 173 -1.21 20.02 6.79
CA ALA A 173 -0.30 19.51 5.77
C ALA A 173 0.28 20.65 4.92
N ASN A 174 -0.56 21.54 4.40
CA ASN A 174 -0.14 22.70 3.61
C ASN A 174 0.70 23.71 4.41
N ARG A 175 0.44 23.84 5.71
CA ARG A 175 1.25 24.70 6.59
C ARG A 175 2.64 24.13 6.85
N LEU A 176 2.79 22.80 6.84
CA LEU A 176 4.06 22.12 7.09
C LEU A 176 4.88 21.98 5.80
N TYR A 177 4.25 21.65 4.68
CA TYR A 177 4.89 21.54 3.38
C TYR A 177 3.96 22.12 2.31
N THR A 178 4.35 23.26 1.73
CA THR A 178 3.50 24.05 0.84
C THR A 178 2.94 23.20 -0.30
N ASP A 179 1.66 23.41 -0.59
CA ASP A 179 0.87 22.76 -1.65
C ASP A 179 0.63 21.25 -1.52
N ILE A 180 1.29 20.54 -0.58
CA ILE A 180 1.11 19.09 -0.45
C ILE A 180 -0.33 18.71 -0.10
N GLY A 181 -0.98 19.51 0.76
CA GLY A 181 -2.37 19.31 1.13
C GLY A 181 -3.28 19.46 -0.08
N THR A 182 -2.99 20.39 -0.99
CA THR A 182 -3.74 20.59 -2.24
C THR A 182 -3.66 19.37 -3.15
N TYR A 183 -2.44 18.84 -3.39
CA TYR A 183 -2.27 17.65 -4.23
C TYR A 183 -2.89 16.40 -3.62
N LEU A 184 -2.77 16.22 -2.30
CA LEU A 184 -3.36 15.10 -1.59
C LEU A 184 -4.89 15.18 -1.58
N ASP A 185 -5.45 16.36 -1.36
CA ASP A 185 -6.90 16.58 -1.36
C ASP A 185 -7.52 16.28 -2.73
N GLU A 186 -6.90 16.79 -3.80
CA GLU A 186 -7.33 16.49 -5.16
C GLU A 186 -7.29 14.98 -5.43
N LYS A 187 -6.21 14.30 -5.03
CA LYS A 187 -6.05 12.85 -5.19
C LYS A 187 -7.13 12.06 -4.44
N PHE A 188 -7.37 12.39 -3.17
CA PHE A 188 -8.40 11.72 -2.36
C PHE A 188 -9.78 11.95 -2.93
N ARG A 189 -10.11 13.19 -3.28
CA ARG A 189 -11.41 13.54 -3.86
C ARG A 189 -11.63 12.85 -5.20
N VAL A 190 -10.65 12.86 -6.10
CA VAL A 190 -10.75 12.21 -7.41
C VAL A 190 -11.02 10.72 -7.26
N ALA A 191 -10.29 10.02 -6.39
CA ALA A 191 -10.52 8.60 -6.17
C ALA A 191 -11.88 8.34 -5.50
N TYR A 192 -12.22 9.11 -4.46
CA TYR A 192 -13.46 8.94 -3.71
C TYR A 192 -14.70 9.17 -4.58
N ASP A 193 -14.69 10.21 -5.42
CA ASP A 193 -15.80 10.60 -6.28
C ASP A 193 -15.85 9.84 -7.62
N LEU A 194 -14.78 9.14 -7.99
CA LEU A 194 -14.71 8.41 -9.26
C LEU A 194 -15.90 7.45 -9.39
N THR A 195 -16.69 7.64 -10.43
CA THR A 195 -17.79 6.73 -10.78
C THR A 195 -18.02 6.78 -12.28
N TYR A 196 -18.27 5.60 -12.85
CA TYR A 196 -18.77 5.46 -14.20
C TYR A 196 -20.29 5.22 -14.23
N ASN A 197 -20.93 5.26 -13.06
CA ASN A 197 -22.33 4.90 -12.83
C ASN A 197 -22.66 3.50 -13.38
N THR A 198 -21.72 2.56 -13.23
CA THR A 198 -21.87 1.17 -13.62
C THR A 198 -21.61 0.24 -12.45
N MET A 199 -22.26 -0.92 -12.45
CA MET A 199 -22.03 -1.98 -11.48
C MET A 199 -22.15 -3.34 -12.18
N GLY A 200 -21.01 -3.94 -12.53
CA GLY A 200 -20.92 -5.14 -13.35
C GLY A 200 -21.51 -4.91 -14.75
N HIS A 201 -22.63 -5.58 -15.04
CA HIS A 201 -23.35 -5.42 -16.30
C HIS A 201 -24.40 -4.29 -16.28
N CYS A 202 -24.68 -3.70 -15.12
CA CYS A 202 -25.69 -2.65 -14.97
C CYS A 202 -25.09 -1.27 -15.27
N THR A 203 -25.86 -0.42 -15.95
CA THR A 203 -25.56 1.01 -16.18
C THR A 203 -26.54 1.90 -15.42
N ASP A 204 -26.23 3.19 -15.32
CA ASP A 204 -27.05 4.21 -14.65
C ASP A 204 -27.32 3.92 -13.17
N VAL A 205 -26.32 3.33 -12.50
CA VAL A 205 -26.37 2.96 -11.07
C VAL A 205 -25.57 3.96 -10.25
N ASP A 206 -26.20 4.57 -9.24
CA ASP A 206 -25.46 5.32 -8.22
C ASP A 206 -24.69 4.35 -7.31
N THR A 207 -23.36 4.41 -7.39
CA THR A 207 -22.45 3.54 -6.63
C THR A 207 -21.95 4.18 -5.33
N THR A 208 -22.43 5.37 -4.97
CA THR A 208 -21.91 6.17 -3.85
C THR A 208 -21.90 5.41 -2.53
N SER A 209 -23.01 4.75 -2.17
CA SER A 209 -23.08 3.97 -0.92
C SER A 209 -22.07 2.81 -0.90
N PHE A 210 -21.87 2.13 -2.03
CA PHE A 210 -20.90 1.03 -2.13
C PHE A 210 -19.46 1.52 -2.01
N ARG A 211 -19.11 2.62 -2.71
CA ARG A 211 -17.78 3.26 -2.62
C ARG A 211 -17.49 3.75 -1.20
N ARG A 212 -18.47 4.41 -0.56
CA ARG A 212 -18.40 4.87 0.84
C ARG A 212 -18.22 3.69 1.81
N ALA A 213 -18.89 2.57 1.57
CA ALA A 213 -18.73 1.37 2.38
C ALA A 213 -17.31 0.80 2.31
N ILE A 214 -16.70 0.77 1.11
CA ILE A 214 -15.29 0.34 0.93
C ILE A 214 -14.36 1.27 1.72
N TRP A 215 -14.48 2.58 1.53
CA TRP A 215 -13.63 3.57 2.20
C TRP A 215 -13.72 3.47 3.73
N ASN A 216 -14.96 3.44 4.25
CA ASN A 216 -15.21 3.38 5.68
C ASN A 216 -14.85 2.03 6.29
N TYR A 217 -14.95 0.93 5.54
CA TYR A 217 -14.44 -0.36 5.96
C TYR A 217 -12.92 -0.31 6.16
N ILE A 218 -12.18 0.28 5.23
CA ILE A 218 -10.72 0.42 5.33
C ILE A 218 -10.32 1.29 6.52
N HIS A 219 -10.92 2.47 6.64
CA HIS A 219 -10.72 3.34 7.81
C HIS A 219 -11.00 2.60 9.13
N SER A 220 -12.06 1.77 9.18
CA SER A 220 -12.39 1.00 10.37
C SER A 220 -11.35 -0.06 10.73
N MET A 221 -10.63 -0.63 9.75
CA MET A 221 -9.51 -1.55 10.00
C MET A 221 -8.36 -0.86 10.73
N PHE A 222 -8.22 0.45 10.55
CA PHE A 222 -7.25 1.30 11.27
C PHE A 222 -7.84 2.01 12.48
N GLY A 223 -9.06 1.68 12.90
CA GLY A 223 -9.70 2.26 14.07
C GLY A 223 -10.28 3.66 13.88
N ILE A 224 -10.37 4.15 12.65
CA ILE A 224 -11.01 5.43 12.30
C ILE A 224 -12.51 5.19 12.12
N ARG A 225 -13.32 5.96 12.86
CA ARG A 225 -14.78 5.86 12.88
C ARG A 225 -15.41 7.19 12.48
N HIS A 226 -16.30 7.11 11.51
CA HIS A 226 -17.16 8.21 11.07
C HIS A 226 -18.50 8.06 11.77
N ASP A 227 -18.83 9.01 12.64
CA ASP A 227 -19.97 8.90 13.55
C ASP A 227 -21.33 9.14 12.85
N ASP A 228 -21.31 9.75 11.67
CA ASP A 228 -22.45 9.98 10.79
C ASP A 228 -22.70 8.81 9.82
N TYR A 229 -21.90 7.74 9.89
CA TYR A 229 -22.00 6.58 9.00
C TYR A 229 -22.56 5.33 9.70
N ASP A 230 -23.59 4.72 9.10
CA ASP A 230 -24.10 3.42 9.56
C ASP A 230 -23.20 2.27 9.07
N TYR A 231 -22.35 1.77 9.98
CA TYR A 231 -21.45 0.65 9.69
C TYR A 231 -22.17 -0.69 9.41
N ASN A 232 -23.49 -0.79 9.60
CA ASN A 232 -24.24 -1.95 9.11
C ASN A 232 -24.25 -2.02 7.58
N GLU A 233 -24.17 -0.88 6.89
CA GLU A 233 -24.10 -0.81 5.42
C GLU A 233 -22.93 -1.63 4.86
N VAL A 234 -21.77 -1.66 5.55
CA VAL A 234 -20.61 -2.49 5.15
C VAL A 234 -20.98 -3.97 5.05
N ASN A 235 -21.84 -4.46 5.94
CA ASN A 235 -22.27 -5.85 5.90
C ASN A 235 -23.38 -6.12 4.88
N GLN A 236 -24.18 -5.12 4.56
CA GLN A 236 -25.24 -5.21 3.56
C GLN A 236 -24.68 -5.12 2.13
N LEU A 237 -23.66 -4.28 1.91
CA LEU A 237 -23.15 -3.93 0.59
C LEU A 237 -21.90 -4.73 0.19
N MET A 238 -21.11 -5.24 1.15
CA MET A 238 -19.86 -5.92 0.84
C MET A 238 -19.91 -7.40 1.20
N GLU A 239 -19.68 -8.24 0.19
CA GLU A 239 -19.53 -9.69 0.35
C GLU A 239 -18.33 -10.04 1.25
N ARG A 240 -18.35 -11.25 1.83
CA ARG A 240 -17.23 -11.75 2.65
C ARG A 240 -15.94 -11.87 1.83
N SER A 241 -16.03 -12.30 0.57
CA SER A 241 -14.90 -12.42 -0.37
C SER A 241 -14.21 -11.07 -0.58
N LEU A 242 -14.99 -10.02 -0.85
CA LEU A 242 -14.49 -8.65 -1.01
C LEU A 242 -13.86 -8.12 0.29
N LYS A 243 -14.49 -8.34 1.45
CA LYS A 243 -13.92 -7.94 2.75
C LYS A 243 -12.60 -8.64 3.04
N ALA A 244 -12.52 -9.94 2.77
CA ALA A 244 -11.29 -10.73 2.93
C ALA A 244 -10.19 -10.23 1.98
N TYR A 245 -10.50 -10.01 0.70
CA TYR A 245 -9.57 -9.46 -0.28
C TYR A 245 -9.03 -8.09 0.15
N ILE A 246 -9.92 -7.14 0.49
CA ILE A 246 -9.53 -5.79 0.94
C ILE A 246 -8.62 -5.89 2.16
N LYS A 247 -8.98 -6.69 3.16
CA LYS A 247 -8.15 -6.85 4.37
C LYS A 247 -6.77 -7.42 4.03
N THR A 248 -6.67 -8.42 3.17
CA THR A 248 -5.38 -8.97 2.74
C THR A 248 -4.54 -7.91 2.02
N VAL A 249 -5.10 -7.22 1.03
CA VAL A 249 -4.36 -6.21 0.25
C VAL A 249 -3.94 -5.01 1.10
N THR A 250 -4.79 -4.53 2.00
CA THR A 250 -4.49 -3.38 2.86
C THR A 250 -3.45 -3.70 3.93
N CYS A 251 -3.54 -4.87 4.57
CA CYS A 251 -2.81 -5.18 5.80
C CYS A 251 -1.64 -6.17 5.61
N PHE A 252 -1.72 -7.02 4.58
CA PHE A 252 -0.75 -8.09 4.28
C PHE A 252 -0.59 -8.25 2.75
N PRO A 253 -0.24 -7.17 2.02
CA PRO A 253 -0.24 -7.17 0.56
C PRO A 253 0.65 -8.27 -0.04
N GLU A 254 1.74 -8.62 0.63
CA GLU A 254 2.65 -9.69 0.23
C GLU A 254 2.03 -11.09 0.20
N ARG A 255 0.85 -11.25 0.80
CA ARG A 255 0.10 -12.53 0.87
C ARG A 255 -1.00 -12.62 -0.19
N VAL A 256 -1.22 -11.58 -0.98
CA VAL A 256 -2.27 -11.55 -2.00
C VAL A 256 -1.93 -12.59 -3.07
N THR A 257 -2.91 -13.43 -3.40
CA THR A 257 -2.79 -14.41 -4.47
C THR A 257 -3.73 -14.08 -5.63
N LYS A 258 -3.43 -14.64 -6.81
CA LYS A 258 -4.34 -14.58 -7.96
C LYS A 258 -5.72 -15.15 -7.63
N HIS A 259 -5.78 -16.22 -6.83
CA HIS A 259 -7.03 -16.80 -6.39
C HIS A 259 -7.88 -15.80 -5.59
N ASP A 260 -7.26 -15.01 -4.71
CA ASP A 260 -7.99 -13.98 -3.96
C ASP A 260 -8.60 -12.95 -4.92
N TYR A 261 -7.83 -12.50 -5.91
CA TYR A 261 -8.30 -11.56 -6.94
C TYR A 261 -9.46 -12.14 -7.78
N ASP A 262 -9.35 -13.39 -8.22
CA ASP A 262 -10.38 -14.05 -9.04
C ASP A 262 -11.65 -14.38 -8.23
N SER A 263 -11.54 -14.49 -6.90
CA SER A 263 -12.62 -14.94 -6.02
C SER A 263 -13.65 -13.88 -5.66
N PHE A 264 -13.28 -12.59 -5.63
CA PHE A 264 -14.20 -11.49 -5.28
C PHE A 264 -14.84 -10.87 -6.53
N MET A 265 -16.07 -10.35 -6.40
CA MET A 265 -16.77 -9.59 -7.45
C MET A 265 -16.69 -10.30 -8.83
N LYS A 266 -17.10 -11.58 -8.87
CA LYS A 266 -16.92 -12.45 -10.05
C LYS A 266 -17.63 -11.97 -11.31
N GLU A 267 -18.74 -11.25 -11.13
CA GLU A 267 -19.56 -10.70 -12.23
C GLU A 267 -19.14 -9.28 -12.64
N PHE A 268 -18.09 -8.73 -12.01
CA PHE A 268 -17.61 -7.39 -12.29
C PHE A 268 -16.43 -7.41 -13.25
N LYS A 269 -16.25 -6.30 -13.96
CA LYS A 269 -15.13 -6.10 -14.88
C LYS A 269 -13.82 -5.95 -14.10
N HIS A 270 -12.72 -6.32 -14.74
CA HIS A 270 -11.38 -6.07 -14.19
C HIS A 270 -11.13 -4.58 -13.87
N SER A 271 -11.67 -3.66 -14.67
CA SER A 271 -11.59 -2.22 -14.40
C SER A 271 -12.25 -1.83 -13.07
N GLU A 272 -13.35 -2.48 -12.69
CA GLU A 272 -14.03 -2.24 -11.41
C GLU A 272 -13.22 -2.83 -10.24
N LYS A 273 -12.54 -3.96 -10.45
CA LYS A 273 -11.59 -4.50 -9.47
C LYS A 273 -10.37 -3.58 -9.28
N VAL A 274 -9.84 -2.99 -10.35
CA VAL A 274 -8.79 -1.97 -10.26
C VAL A 274 -9.30 -0.73 -9.54
N HIS A 275 -10.54 -0.31 -9.79
CA HIS A 275 -11.17 0.80 -9.09
C HIS A 275 -11.27 0.55 -7.57
N VAL A 276 -11.60 -0.67 -7.12
CA VAL A 276 -11.52 -1.04 -5.70
C VAL A 276 -10.10 -0.86 -5.15
N ASN A 277 -9.06 -1.21 -5.92
CA ASN A 277 -7.67 -1.02 -5.49
C ASN A 277 -7.27 0.47 -5.45
N LEU A 278 -7.82 1.33 -6.31
CA LEU A 278 -7.63 2.79 -6.22
C LEU A 278 -8.26 3.37 -4.95
N MET A 279 -9.49 2.95 -4.64
CA MET A 279 -10.15 3.33 -3.37
C MET A 279 -9.34 2.86 -2.16
N LEU A 280 -8.77 1.65 -2.24
CA LEU A 280 -7.94 1.08 -1.18
C LEU A 280 -6.65 1.85 -0.97
N LEU A 281 -5.95 2.16 -2.07
CA LEU A 281 -4.74 2.96 -2.10
C LEU A 281 -4.95 4.27 -1.34
N GLU A 282 -5.98 5.04 -1.73
CA GLU A 282 -6.21 6.36 -1.16
C GLU A 282 -6.74 6.32 0.28
N ALA A 283 -7.66 5.42 0.59
CA ALA A 283 -8.17 5.28 1.96
C ALA A 283 -7.08 4.87 2.96
N LYS A 284 -6.16 3.98 2.54
CA LYS A 284 -4.99 3.60 3.37
C LYS A 284 -4.06 4.80 3.57
N MET A 285 -3.70 5.48 2.49
CA MET A 285 -2.82 6.64 2.54
C MET A 285 -3.40 7.75 3.44
N GLN A 286 -4.70 8.05 3.30
CA GLN A 286 -5.38 9.04 4.12
C GLN A 286 -5.38 8.62 5.61
N ALA A 287 -5.64 7.36 5.94
CA ALA A 287 -5.62 6.87 7.31
C ALA A 287 -4.24 7.07 7.97
N GLU A 288 -3.15 6.69 7.29
CA GLU A 288 -1.78 6.87 7.78
C GLU A 288 -1.47 8.36 8.04
N LEU A 289 -1.84 9.22 7.09
CA LEU A 289 -1.63 10.67 7.19
C LEU A 289 -2.44 11.30 8.32
N LEU A 290 -3.70 10.88 8.54
CA LEU A 290 -4.51 11.39 9.64
C LEU A 290 -3.88 11.10 11.01
N TYR A 291 -3.34 9.90 11.21
CA TYR A 291 -2.62 9.57 12.44
C TYR A 291 -1.35 10.39 12.62
N ALA A 292 -0.55 10.54 11.56
CA ALA A 292 0.67 11.33 11.57
C ALA A 292 0.41 12.81 11.85
N LEU A 293 -0.49 13.42 11.10
CA LEU A 293 -0.84 14.83 11.22
C LEU A 293 -1.45 15.14 12.58
N ARG A 294 -2.29 14.24 13.13
CA ARG A 294 -2.80 14.38 14.49
C ARG A 294 -1.69 14.32 15.53
N ALA A 295 -0.70 13.44 15.36
CA ALA A 295 0.46 13.36 16.26
C ALA A 295 1.32 14.62 16.18
N ILE A 296 1.55 15.16 14.97
CA ILE A 296 2.25 16.43 14.77
C ILE A 296 1.48 17.58 15.42
N MET A 297 0.16 17.68 15.20
CA MET A 297 -0.67 18.72 15.82
C MET A 297 -0.53 18.71 17.34
N LYS A 298 -0.62 17.53 17.98
CA LYS A 298 -0.44 17.35 19.43
C LYS A 298 0.97 17.65 19.94
N TYR A 299 1.98 17.61 19.07
CA TYR A 299 3.35 18.00 19.38
C TYR A 299 3.53 19.53 19.31
N MET A 300 2.79 20.20 18.41
CA MET A 300 2.85 21.65 18.24
C MET A 300 2.07 22.45 19.30
N THR A 301 1.13 21.81 19.99
CA THR A 301 0.31 22.36 21.07
C THR A 301 0.82 21.93 22.44
#